data_AF-A0A081BMD2-F1
#
_entry.id   AF-A0A081BMD2-F1
#
_cell.length_a   1.000
_cell.length_b   1.000
_cell.length_c   1.000
_cell.angle_alpha   90.00
_cell.angle_beta   90.00
_cell.angle_gamma   90.00
#
_symmetry.space_group_name_H-M   'P 1'
#
loop_
_entity.id
_entity.type
_entity.pdbx_description
1 polymer ?
#
loop_
_entity_poly.entity_id
_entity_poly.type
_entity_poly.pdbx_seq_one_letter_code
_entity_poly.pdbx_strand_id
1 'polypeptide(L)'
;MTPNKTLAAVCGLFCPSCGVYIATQEDPKRLELIAKRFGRAPEEIACDGCRSARRFPFCAECVMFRCANEKGLDFCGACEEYPCKDIQEFQAARPHRIELWESQKRIKDVGFEQWFAEMEAHYQCPQCQTINSAYDMTCRSCGATPSCTYVGQHRDEILPYLAPQ
;
A
#
# COMPACT_ATOMS: atom_id res chain seq x y z
N MET A 1 9.09 -11.35 -6.25
CA MET A 1 8.92 -10.40 -7.38
C MET A 1 10.23 -9.67 -7.60
N THR A 2 10.55 -9.25 -8.83
CA THR A 2 11.69 -8.34 -9.04
C THR A 2 11.33 -6.95 -8.51
N PRO A 3 12.19 -6.28 -7.71
CA PRO A 3 11.91 -4.93 -7.22
C PRO A 3 11.55 -3.96 -8.35
N ASN A 4 10.42 -3.27 -8.21
CA ASN A 4 9.92 -2.32 -9.18
C ASN A 4 9.53 -1.02 -8.49
N LYS A 5 10.27 0.07 -8.77
CA LYS A 5 10.06 1.38 -8.13
C LYS A 5 8.66 1.96 -8.42
N THR A 6 8.02 1.59 -9.52
CA THR A 6 6.62 1.98 -9.82
C THR A 6 5.63 1.52 -8.75
N LEU A 7 5.95 0.41 -8.08
CA LEU A 7 5.16 -0.23 -7.04
C LEU A 7 5.63 0.14 -5.62
N ALA A 8 6.67 0.97 -5.51
CA ALA A 8 7.18 1.53 -4.27
C ALA A 8 6.72 2.98 -4.12
N ALA A 9 5.68 3.22 -3.31
CA ALA A 9 5.12 4.55 -3.16
C ALA A 9 6.14 5.52 -2.53
N VAL A 10 6.09 6.79 -2.93
CA VAL A 10 7.00 7.82 -2.39
C VAL A 10 6.91 7.94 -0.87
N CYS A 11 5.72 7.67 -0.31
CA CYS A 11 5.46 7.72 1.12
C CYS A 11 5.89 6.45 1.87
N GLY A 12 6.31 5.38 1.17
CA GLY A 12 6.76 4.12 1.79
C GLY A 12 5.66 3.05 1.86
N LEU A 13 4.53 3.22 1.17
CA LEU A 13 3.57 2.13 0.96
C LEU A 13 4.06 1.14 -0.09
N PHE A 14 3.78 -0.14 0.16
CA PHE A 14 4.02 -1.23 -0.78
C PHE A 14 2.77 -1.47 -1.64
N CYS A 15 2.75 -1.00 -2.89
CA CYS A 15 1.56 -1.12 -3.76
C CYS A 15 1.05 -2.55 -3.96
N PRO A 16 1.89 -3.60 -4.01
CA PRO A 16 1.40 -4.97 -4.16
C PRO A 16 0.48 -5.45 -3.02
N SER A 17 0.51 -4.82 -1.85
CA SER A 17 -0.45 -5.09 -0.76
C SER A 17 -1.65 -4.13 -0.73
N CYS A 18 -1.78 -3.22 -1.70
CA CYS A 18 -2.96 -2.37 -1.81
C CYS A 18 -4.15 -3.17 -2.35
N GLY A 19 -5.30 -3.11 -1.66
CA GLY A 19 -6.51 -3.82 -2.09
C GLY A 19 -6.99 -3.43 -3.50
N VAL A 20 -6.81 -2.19 -3.93
CA VAL A 20 -7.16 -1.75 -5.30
C VAL A 20 -6.18 -2.30 -6.33
N TYR A 21 -4.88 -2.32 -6.01
CA TYR A 21 -3.87 -2.88 -6.90
C TYR A 21 -4.11 -4.38 -7.08
N ILE A 22 -4.26 -5.13 -5.98
CA ILE A 22 -4.61 -6.56 -6.01
C ILE A 22 -5.88 -6.80 -6.85
N ALA A 23 -6.93 -6.00 -6.62
CA ALA A 23 -8.17 -6.11 -7.39
C ALA A 23 -7.95 -5.89 -8.90
N THR A 24 -7.13 -4.90 -9.26
CA THR A 24 -6.81 -4.60 -10.66
C THR A 24 -6.05 -5.75 -11.33
N GLN A 25 -5.07 -6.33 -10.63
CA GLN A 25 -4.15 -7.31 -11.22
C GLN A 25 -4.71 -8.75 -11.18
N GLU A 26 -5.54 -9.08 -10.18
CA GLU A 26 -5.83 -10.48 -9.85
C GLU A 26 -7.29 -10.78 -9.51
N ASP A 27 -8.11 -9.78 -9.16
CA ASP A 27 -9.47 -10.00 -8.66
C ASP A 27 -10.49 -9.01 -9.24
N PRO A 28 -10.98 -9.26 -10.47
CA PRO A 28 -11.96 -8.41 -11.14
C PRO A 28 -13.25 -8.22 -10.34
N LYS A 29 -13.68 -9.24 -9.58
CA LYS A 29 -14.89 -9.15 -8.75
C LYS A 29 -14.69 -8.18 -7.58
N ARG A 30 -13.53 -8.23 -6.93
CA ARG A 30 -13.15 -7.23 -5.91
C ARG A 30 -13.08 -5.84 -6.52
N LEU A 31 -12.60 -5.71 -7.75
CA LEU A 31 -12.54 -4.42 -8.46
C LEU A 31 -13.96 -3.85 -8.66
N GLU A 32 -14.90 -4.64 -9.17
CA GLU A 32 -16.30 -4.24 -9.33
C GLU A 32 -16.94 -3.78 -8.01
N LEU A 33 -16.70 -4.50 -6.91
CA LEU A 33 -17.22 -4.14 -5.60
C LEU A 33 -16.65 -2.81 -5.10
N ILE A 34 -15.35 -2.59 -5.26
CA ILE A 34 -14.70 -1.32 -4.93
C ILE A 34 -15.28 -0.21 -5.80
N ALA A 35 -15.39 -0.42 -7.11
CA ALA A 35 -15.89 0.55 -8.07
C ALA A 35 -17.31 1.00 -7.71
N LYS A 36 -18.20 0.04 -7.40
CA LYS A 36 -19.56 0.29 -6.93
C LYS A 36 -19.59 1.12 -5.65
N ARG A 37 -18.71 0.84 -4.68
CA ARG A 37 -18.60 1.62 -3.43
C ARG A 37 -18.22 3.08 -3.69
N PHE A 38 -17.41 3.33 -4.72
CA PHE A 38 -16.99 4.67 -5.11
C PHE A 38 -17.89 5.33 -6.16
N GLY A 39 -18.97 4.66 -6.61
CA GLY A 39 -19.86 5.18 -7.65
C GLY A 39 -19.16 5.38 -9.00
N ARG A 40 -18.22 4.49 -9.35
CA ARG A 40 -17.37 4.55 -10.55
C ARG A 40 -17.40 3.25 -11.34
N ALA A 41 -16.96 3.30 -12.59
CA ALA A 41 -16.69 2.11 -13.39
C ALA A 41 -15.37 1.43 -12.94
N PRO A 42 -15.23 0.10 -13.08
CA PRO A 42 -14.00 -0.62 -12.75
C PRO A 42 -12.74 -0.04 -13.41
N GLU A 43 -12.86 0.42 -14.66
CA GLU A 43 -11.76 0.99 -15.44
C GLU A 43 -11.27 2.31 -14.87
N GLU A 44 -12.15 3.10 -14.25
CA GLU A 44 -11.81 4.39 -13.63
C GLU A 44 -11.03 4.24 -12.32
N ILE A 45 -11.11 3.07 -11.68
CA ILE A 45 -10.43 2.80 -10.40
C ILE A 45 -9.22 1.88 -10.55
N ALA A 46 -8.99 1.33 -11.73
CA ALA A 46 -7.84 0.49 -12.04
C ALA A 46 -6.52 1.18 -11.69
N CYS A 47 -5.59 0.43 -11.13
CA CYS A 47 -4.33 0.97 -10.60
C CYS A 47 -3.15 0.05 -10.92
N ASP A 48 -2.10 0.62 -11.52
CA ASP A 48 -0.87 -0.10 -11.89
C ASP A 48 0.34 0.26 -11.00
N GLY A 49 0.16 1.08 -9.97
CA GLY A 49 1.22 1.44 -9.01
C GLY A 49 1.26 2.92 -8.66
N CYS A 50 1.91 3.29 -7.57
CA CYS A 50 1.94 4.69 -7.11
C CYS A 50 2.61 5.64 -8.12
N ARG A 51 3.55 5.14 -8.92
CA ARG A 51 4.29 5.94 -9.94
C ARG A 51 3.87 5.63 -11.37
N SER A 52 2.78 4.90 -11.58
CA SER A 52 2.26 4.63 -12.92
C SER A 52 1.41 5.79 -13.44
N ALA A 53 1.15 5.80 -14.74
CA ALA A 53 0.19 6.72 -15.33
C ALA A 53 -1.25 6.44 -14.87
N ARG A 54 -1.65 5.16 -14.87
CA ARG A 54 -2.98 4.70 -14.46
C ARG A 54 -3.03 4.36 -12.98
N ARG A 55 -3.74 5.18 -12.22
CA ARG A 55 -3.82 5.14 -10.75
C ARG A 55 -5.26 5.32 -10.29
N PHE A 56 -5.59 4.69 -9.17
CA PHE A 56 -6.83 4.95 -8.44
C PHE A 56 -6.99 6.46 -8.19
N PRO A 57 -8.19 7.07 -8.32
CA PRO A 57 -8.35 8.53 -8.27
C PRO A 57 -7.72 9.22 -7.05
N PHE A 58 -7.87 8.64 -5.86
CA PHE A 58 -7.23 9.17 -4.64
C PHE A 58 -5.70 9.16 -4.70
N CYS A 59 -5.11 8.20 -5.41
CA CYS A 59 -3.66 8.11 -5.61
C CYS A 59 -3.20 9.04 -6.75
N ALA A 60 -4.06 9.33 -7.73
CA ALA A 60 -3.78 10.27 -8.81
C ALA A 60 -3.65 11.72 -8.29
N GLU A 61 -4.41 12.07 -7.26
CA GLU A 61 -4.39 13.39 -6.59
C GLU A 61 -3.47 13.45 -5.36
N CYS A 62 -2.61 12.43 -5.17
CA CYS A 62 -1.73 12.32 -4.00
C CYS A 62 -0.73 13.49 -3.90
N VAL A 63 -0.87 14.32 -2.87
CA VAL A 63 -0.02 15.51 -2.65
C VAL A 63 1.45 15.13 -2.43
N MET A 64 1.72 14.03 -1.73
CA MET A 64 3.08 13.55 -1.48
C MET A 64 3.78 13.13 -2.76
N PHE A 65 3.06 12.48 -3.69
CA PHE A 65 3.61 12.09 -5.00
C PHE A 65 4.02 13.31 -5.81
N ARG A 66 3.13 14.31 -5.90
CA ARG A 66 3.42 15.57 -6.59
C ARG A 66 4.63 16.29 -5.97
N CYS A 67 4.64 16.45 -4.65
CA CYS A 67 5.73 17.10 -3.92
C CYS A 67 7.08 16.41 -4.13
N ALA A 68 7.12 15.07 -4.03
CA ALA A 68 8.33 14.30 -4.28
C ALA A 68 8.84 14.49 -5.72
N ASN A 69 7.94 14.47 -6.70
CA ASN A 69 8.29 14.70 -8.11
C ASN A 69 8.82 16.12 -8.36
N GLU A 70 8.19 17.15 -7.80
CA GLU A 70 8.62 18.55 -7.91
C GLU A 70 10.01 18.79 -7.28
N LYS A 71 10.30 18.10 -6.17
CA LYS A 71 11.59 18.16 -5.48
C LYS A 71 12.65 17.22 -6.05
N GLY A 72 12.32 16.39 -7.05
CA GLY A 72 13.23 15.37 -7.59
C GLY A 72 13.62 14.28 -6.58
N LEU A 73 12.75 14.00 -5.61
CA LEU A 73 12.98 13.00 -4.57
C LEU A 73 12.28 11.69 -4.90
N ASP A 74 13.00 10.58 -4.73
CA ASP A 74 12.39 9.26 -4.88
C ASP A 74 11.45 8.92 -3.71
N PHE A 75 11.82 9.28 -2.48
CA PHE A 75 11.05 8.92 -1.28
C PHE A 75 10.98 10.10 -0.30
N CYS A 76 9.87 10.20 0.43
CA CYS A 76 9.65 11.29 1.39
C CYS A 76 10.73 11.37 2.47
N GLY A 77 11.29 10.23 2.90
CA GLY A 77 12.34 10.16 3.93
C GLY A 77 13.70 10.74 3.50
N ALA A 78 13.86 11.08 2.22
CA ALA A 78 15.02 11.82 1.72
C ALA A 78 14.82 13.35 1.77
N CYS A 79 13.62 13.84 2.11
CA CYS A 79 13.34 15.27 2.23
C CYS A 79 13.89 15.83 3.55
N GLU A 80 14.48 17.03 3.51
CA GLU A 80 14.99 17.72 4.70
C GLU A 80 13.87 18.11 5.69
N GLU A 81 12.65 18.31 5.19
CA GLU A 81 11.47 18.65 6.00
C GLU A 81 10.75 17.41 6.54
N TYR A 82 11.29 16.21 6.33
CA TYR A 82 10.65 14.97 6.76
C TYR A 82 10.88 14.69 8.26
N PRO A 83 9.84 14.28 9.01
CA PRO A 83 8.44 14.13 8.58
C PRO A 83 7.70 15.47 8.59
N CYS A 84 7.12 15.86 7.45
CA CYS A 84 6.30 17.06 7.34
C CYS A 84 4.83 16.78 7.74
N LYS A 85 4.05 17.84 7.93
CA LYS A 85 2.65 17.76 8.33
C LYS A 85 1.80 16.85 7.43
N ASP A 86 1.95 16.95 6.11
CA ASP A 86 1.13 16.18 5.15
C ASP A 86 1.30 14.67 5.34
N ILE A 87 2.54 14.19 5.51
CA ILE A 87 2.78 12.74 5.70
C ILE A 87 2.37 12.28 7.09
N GLN A 88 2.46 13.14 8.11
CA GLN A 88 1.98 12.83 9.46
C GLN A 88 0.46 12.65 9.48
N GLU A 89 -0.28 13.58 8.89
CA GLU A 89 -1.75 13.48 8.79
C GLU A 89 -2.17 12.30 7.90
N PHE A 90 -1.46 12.07 6.79
CA PHE A 90 -1.69 10.92 5.93
C PHE A 90 -1.51 9.60 6.70
N GLN A 91 -0.41 9.46 7.45
CA GLN A 91 -0.07 8.27 8.23
C GLN A 91 -1.15 7.96 9.27
N ALA A 92 -1.58 8.97 10.03
CA ALA A 92 -2.55 8.79 11.12
C ALA A 92 -3.97 8.41 10.64
N ALA A 93 -4.30 8.65 9.37
CA ALA A 93 -5.68 8.55 8.90
C ALA A 93 -6.19 7.10 8.70
N ARG A 94 -5.32 6.11 8.45
CA ARG A 94 -5.74 4.74 8.10
C ARG A 94 -4.70 3.69 8.54
N PRO A 95 -5.16 2.49 8.95
CA PRO A 95 -4.27 1.47 9.50
C PRO A 95 -3.22 1.00 8.49
N HIS A 96 -3.54 0.82 7.20
CA HIS A 96 -2.56 0.42 6.16
C HIS A 96 -1.35 1.35 5.97
N ARG A 97 -1.27 2.44 6.74
CA ARG A 97 -0.22 3.45 6.72
C ARG A 97 0.61 3.44 8.01
N ILE A 98 0.33 2.56 8.97
CA ILE A 98 1.02 2.55 10.27
C ILE A 98 2.55 2.56 10.12
N GLU A 99 3.08 1.70 9.24
CA GLU A 99 4.53 1.45 9.11
C GLU A 99 5.28 2.41 8.16
N LEU A 100 4.71 3.59 7.86
CA LEU A 100 5.38 4.54 6.95
C LEU A 100 6.72 5.02 7.49
N TRP A 101 6.86 5.18 8.81
CA TRP A 101 8.10 5.64 9.44
C TRP A 101 9.21 4.60 9.32
N GLU A 102 8.88 3.35 9.63
CA GLU A 102 9.74 2.19 9.53
C GLU A 102 10.13 1.96 8.07
N SER A 103 9.19 2.06 7.14
CA SER A 103 9.43 1.91 5.70
C SER A 103 10.40 2.97 5.17
N GLN A 104 10.19 4.25 5.49
CA GLN A 104 11.09 5.32 5.06
C GLN A 104 12.48 5.19 5.65
N LYS A 105 12.57 4.86 6.94
CA LYS A 105 13.85 4.58 7.59
C LYS A 105 14.54 3.41 6.89
N ARG A 106 13.83 2.31 6.64
CA ARG A 106 14.40 1.11 6.03
C ARG A 106 14.89 1.39 4.61
N ILE A 107 14.11 2.09 3.79
CA ILE A 107 14.51 2.51 2.44
C ILE A 107 15.80 3.35 2.49
N LYS A 108 15.93 4.27 3.45
CA LYS A 108 17.14 5.08 3.63
C LYS A 108 18.35 4.24 4.04
N ASP A 109 18.16 3.25 4.90
CA ASP A 109 19.24 2.43 5.45
C ASP A 109 19.75 1.38 4.45
N VAL A 110 18.86 0.73 3.68
CA VAL A 110 19.20 -0.44 2.86
C VAL A 110 18.86 -0.31 1.37
N GLY A 111 18.31 0.82 0.95
CA GLY A 111 17.81 1.01 -0.41
C GLY A 111 16.43 0.41 -0.62
N PHE A 112 15.75 0.86 -1.69
CA PHE A 112 14.36 0.46 -1.93
C PHE A 112 14.23 -0.98 -2.41
N GLU A 113 15.25 -1.53 -3.09
CA GLU A 113 15.21 -2.88 -3.64
C GLU A 113 15.16 -3.93 -2.52
N GLN A 114 15.99 -3.75 -1.49
CA GLN A 114 15.97 -4.62 -0.34
C GLN A 114 14.68 -4.44 0.48
N TRP A 115 14.26 -3.20 0.75
CA TRP A 115 12.98 -2.93 1.40
C TRP A 115 11.80 -3.55 0.63
N PHE A 116 11.82 -3.52 -0.71
CA PHE A 116 10.77 -4.10 -1.53
C PHE A 116 10.65 -5.62 -1.35
N ALA A 117 11.77 -6.33 -1.34
CA ALA A 117 11.80 -7.76 -1.09
C ALA A 117 11.33 -8.11 0.33
N GLU A 118 11.70 -7.29 1.32
CA GLU A 118 11.24 -7.42 2.70
C GLU A 118 9.74 -7.20 2.83
N MET A 119 9.19 -6.19 2.15
CA MET A 119 7.74 -5.92 2.12
C MET A 119 6.96 -7.01 1.40
N GLU A 120 7.50 -7.57 0.33
CA GLU A 120 6.91 -8.74 -0.30
C GLU A 120 6.75 -9.87 0.74
N ALA A 121 7.82 -10.27 1.42
CA ALA A 121 7.75 -11.29 2.47
C ALA A 121 6.81 -10.91 3.63
N HIS A 122 6.78 -9.62 4.00
CA HIS A 122 5.97 -9.10 5.10
C HIS A 122 4.45 -9.23 4.84
N TYR A 123 4.02 -9.04 3.59
CA TYR A 123 2.62 -9.16 3.18
C TYR A 123 2.23 -10.53 2.59
N GLN A 124 3.20 -11.43 2.42
CA GLN A 124 2.94 -12.80 1.99
C GLN A 124 2.34 -13.65 3.11
N CYS A 125 1.45 -14.56 2.71
CA CYS A 125 0.94 -15.59 3.60
C CYS A 125 2.04 -16.57 3.99
N PRO A 126 2.23 -16.87 5.30
CA PRO A 126 3.26 -17.82 5.73
C PRO A 126 3.01 -19.25 5.26
N GLN A 127 1.78 -19.58 4.82
CA GLN A 127 1.41 -20.93 4.38
C GLN A 127 1.50 -21.11 2.85
N CYS A 128 1.03 -20.14 2.06
CA CYS A 128 0.94 -20.26 0.60
C CYS A 128 1.63 -19.14 -0.19
N GLN A 129 2.26 -18.19 0.50
CA GLN A 129 2.99 -17.05 -0.09
C GLN A 129 2.13 -16.12 -0.96
N THR A 130 0.81 -16.23 -0.94
CA THR A 130 -0.06 -15.23 -1.57
C THR A 130 0.09 -13.89 -0.85
N ILE A 131 0.33 -12.81 -1.61
CA ILE A 131 0.31 -11.45 -1.05
C ILE A 131 -1.14 -11.08 -0.70
N ASN A 132 -1.33 -10.67 0.55
CA ASN A 132 -2.59 -10.19 1.09
C ASN A 132 -2.54 -8.68 1.31
N SER A 133 -3.70 -8.03 1.27
CA SER A 133 -3.77 -6.62 1.65
C SER A 133 -3.69 -6.43 3.15
N ALA A 134 -3.37 -5.20 3.56
CA ALA A 134 -3.43 -4.76 4.96
C ALA A 134 -4.80 -4.95 5.64
N TYR A 135 -5.85 -5.30 4.89
CA TYR A 135 -7.22 -5.46 5.38
C TYR A 135 -7.77 -6.89 5.23
N ASP A 136 -7.04 -7.79 4.57
CA ASP A 136 -7.47 -9.17 4.43
C ASP A 136 -7.10 -9.91 5.73
N MET A 137 -8.02 -10.05 6.69
CA MET A 137 -7.73 -10.72 7.98
C MET A 137 -7.33 -12.19 7.81
N THR A 138 -7.86 -12.82 6.77
CA THR A 138 -7.65 -14.21 6.39
C THR A 138 -7.07 -14.25 4.98
N CYS A 139 -6.11 -15.15 4.74
CA CYS A 139 -5.45 -15.26 3.45
C CYS A 139 -6.47 -15.56 2.34
N ARG A 140 -6.45 -14.73 1.30
CA ARG A 140 -7.40 -14.80 0.17
C ARG A 140 -7.26 -16.05 -0.71
N SER A 141 -6.21 -16.83 -0.53
CA SER A 141 -5.98 -18.07 -1.28
C SER A 141 -6.19 -19.33 -0.43
N CYS A 142 -5.58 -19.42 0.76
CA CYS A 142 -5.56 -20.66 1.53
C CYS A 142 -6.36 -20.62 2.86
N GLY A 143 -6.89 -19.47 3.27
CA GLY A 143 -7.68 -19.37 4.49
C GLY A 143 -6.89 -19.24 5.81
N ALA A 144 -5.55 -19.10 5.76
CA ALA A 144 -4.75 -18.91 6.98
C ALA A 144 -5.03 -17.56 7.68
N THR A 145 -4.96 -17.54 9.02
CA THR A 145 -5.11 -16.34 9.86
C THR A 145 -4.01 -16.29 10.93
N PRO A 146 -3.27 -15.17 11.08
CA PRO A 146 -3.34 -13.97 10.26
C PRO A 146 -2.92 -14.23 8.80
N SER A 147 -3.43 -13.42 7.88
CA SER A 147 -3.15 -13.60 6.46
C SER A 147 -1.70 -13.32 6.06
N CYS A 148 -1.01 -12.46 6.81
CA CYS A 148 0.39 -12.08 6.66
C CYS A 148 0.92 -11.45 7.97
N THR A 149 2.22 -11.12 8.00
CA THR A 149 2.87 -10.53 9.18
C THR A 149 2.22 -9.20 9.57
N TYR A 150 1.97 -8.32 8.60
CA TYR A 150 1.34 -7.02 8.82
C TYR A 150 0.02 -7.13 9.61
N VAL A 151 -0.87 -8.00 9.12
CA VAL A 151 -2.18 -8.23 9.73
C VAL A 151 -2.06 -8.84 11.12
N GLY A 152 -1.04 -9.66 11.36
CA GLY A 152 -0.76 -10.21 12.69
C GLY A 152 -0.30 -9.14 13.69
N GLN A 153 0.47 -8.15 13.25
CA GLN A 153 1.03 -7.10 14.10
C GLN A 153 0.04 -5.96 14.40
N HIS A 154 -0.81 -5.60 13.43
CA HIS A 154 -1.69 -4.42 13.51
C HIS A 154 -3.18 -4.77 13.59
N ARG A 155 -3.49 -5.98 14.08
CA ARG A 155 -4.86 -6.53 14.09
C ARG A 155 -5.85 -5.60 14.77
N ASP A 156 -5.50 -5.10 15.95
CA ASP A 156 -6.41 -4.32 16.79
C ASP A 156 -6.68 -2.92 16.21
N GLU A 157 -5.72 -2.37 15.45
CA GLU A 157 -5.84 -1.13 14.69
C GLU A 157 -6.65 -1.31 13.40
N ILE A 158 -6.58 -2.49 12.77
CA ILE A 158 -7.30 -2.79 11.53
C ILE A 158 -8.79 -3.05 11.79
N LEU A 159 -9.13 -3.81 12.84
CA LEU A 159 -10.49 -4.30 13.11
C LEU A 159 -11.58 -3.20 13.09
N PRO A 160 -11.39 -2.01 13.70
CA PRO A 160 -12.39 -0.94 13.66
C PRO A 160 -12.74 -0.44 12.26
N TYR A 161 -11.83 -0.60 11.29
CA TYR A 161 -12.03 -0.16 9.91
C TYR A 161 -12.69 -1.21 9.00
N LEU A 162 -12.88 -2.43 9.50
CA LEU A 162 -13.56 -3.52 8.78
C LEU A 162 -15.05 -3.62 9.12
N ALA A 163 -15.48 -3.03 10.23
CA ALA A 163 -16.90 -2.97 10.59
C ALA A 163 -17.69 -2.14 9.55
N PRO A 164 -18.96 -2.49 9.26
CA PRO A 164 -19.82 -1.65 8.43
C PRO A 164 -19.87 -0.23 9.03
N GLN A 165 -19.56 0.77 8.21
CA GLN A 165 -19.83 2.18 8.52
C GLN A 165 -21.21 2.55 8.00
#